data_AF-A0A4V1IN12-F1
#
_entry.id   AF-A0A4V1IN12-F1
#
_cell.length_a   1.000
_cell.length_b   1.000
_cell.length_c   1.000
_cell.angle_alpha   90.00
_cell.angle_beta   90.00
_cell.angle_gamma   90.00
#
_symmetry.space_group_name_H-M   'P 1'
#
loop_
_entity.id
_entity.type
_entity.pdbx_description
1 polymer ?
#
loop_
_entity_poly.entity_id
_entity_poly.type
_entity_poly.pdbx_seq_one_letter_code
_entity_poly.pdbx_strand_id
1 'polypeptide(L)'
;MTLETSVGNTQSFGLSSKYVEKWEKRSSIRTRPEKKIDFELDGFFFPEDKQPVLLDGRLKDISIENKSELLIRSLFKYLNDIVTLEIKLINSACNKIIYNDLPVAYPEQIKMNAYTVIIDEYYHVYVARDLINQLKARYPYLTEDALPDSDSFCAVNEIMKRLDAEHHDLFEIIAVCIFETTLVKELVEFFKSESVHPSIKNYVNDHMNDESRHYIYFLELLQYTWDRLPDKARRDIGSNIADFVKMYLNIESEKEFNLNYLDSIIADHEENKQTVNAIYKGFEVTPDVPIVKNVISALKRTGLLDDENVKSGFTNIGWII
;
A
#
# COMPACT_ATOMS: atom_id res chain seq x y z
N MET A 1 -12.01 10.86 49.97
CA MET A 1 -12.53 11.32 48.67
C MET A 1 -11.48 10.96 47.64
N THR A 2 -11.50 9.70 47.23
CA THR A 2 -10.61 9.09 46.23
C THR A 2 -11.13 9.48 44.86
N LEU A 3 -10.33 10.25 44.12
CA LEU A 3 -10.58 10.52 42.70
C LEU A 3 -10.04 9.32 41.92
N GLU A 4 -10.93 8.40 41.56
CA GLU A 4 -10.70 7.43 40.50
C GLU A 4 -10.54 8.19 39.19
N THR A 5 -9.32 8.21 38.66
CA THR A 5 -9.06 8.61 37.29
C THR A 5 -9.57 7.51 36.37
N SER A 6 -10.75 7.72 35.79
CA SER A 6 -11.29 6.91 34.72
C SER A 6 -10.35 6.98 33.50
N VAL A 7 -9.52 5.96 33.32
CA VAL A 7 -8.86 5.70 32.04
C VAL A 7 -9.98 5.40 31.06
N GLY A 8 -10.18 6.31 30.10
CA GLY A 8 -11.23 6.21 29.09
C GLY A 8 -11.10 4.89 28.34
N ASN A 9 -12.05 4.01 28.55
CA ASN A 9 -12.22 2.76 27.83
C ASN A 9 -12.69 3.12 26.42
N THR A 10 -11.77 3.49 25.51
CA THR A 10 -12.09 3.60 24.09
C THR A 10 -12.41 2.20 23.59
N GLN A 11 -13.69 1.90 23.51
CA GLN A 11 -14.19 0.62 23.04
C GLN A 11 -13.64 0.38 21.62
N SER A 12 -12.74 -0.60 21.48
CA SER A 12 -12.17 -1.02 20.20
C SER A 12 -13.29 -1.22 19.18
N PHE A 13 -13.18 -0.53 18.05
CA PHE A 13 -14.17 -0.64 16.97
C PHE A 13 -13.71 -1.69 15.97
N GLY A 14 -12.46 -1.55 15.50
CA GLY A 14 -11.82 -2.39 14.49
C GLY A 14 -11.80 -3.87 14.85
N LEU A 15 -11.54 -4.22 16.10
CA LEU A 15 -11.47 -5.63 16.56
C LEU A 15 -12.79 -6.16 17.16
N SER A 16 -13.86 -5.37 17.14
CA SER A 16 -15.17 -5.77 17.67
C SER A 16 -16.13 -6.25 16.59
N SER A 17 -17.27 -6.84 16.99
CA SER A 17 -18.35 -7.23 16.07
C SER A 17 -18.95 -6.05 15.30
N LYS A 18 -18.83 -4.82 15.82
CA LYS A 18 -19.31 -3.60 15.15
C LYS A 18 -18.61 -3.35 13.82
N TYR A 19 -17.39 -3.88 13.66
CA TYR A 19 -16.67 -3.86 12.39
C TYR A 19 -17.45 -4.59 11.29
N VAL A 20 -17.86 -5.83 11.56
CA VAL A 20 -18.65 -6.65 10.62
C VAL A 20 -20.02 -6.05 10.39
N GLU A 21 -20.70 -5.54 11.42
CA GLU A 21 -21.99 -4.86 11.25
C GLU A 21 -21.90 -3.64 10.31
N LYS A 22 -20.77 -2.94 10.31
CA LYS A 22 -20.52 -1.83 9.38
C LYS A 22 -20.13 -2.34 7.99
N TRP A 23 -19.30 -3.39 7.91
CA TRP A 23 -18.93 -4.06 6.66
C TRP A 23 -20.18 -4.50 5.88
N GLU A 24 -21.09 -5.23 6.52
CA GLU A 24 -22.36 -5.69 5.94
C GLU A 24 -23.13 -4.55 5.27
N LYS A 25 -23.14 -3.35 5.86
CA LYS A 25 -23.91 -2.22 5.36
C LYS A 25 -23.20 -1.40 4.27
N ARG A 26 -21.88 -1.51 4.13
CA ARG A 26 -21.07 -0.51 3.42
C ARG A 26 -20.03 -1.07 2.45
N SER A 27 -19.68 -2.35 2.50
CA SER A 27 -18.63 -2.89 1.64
C SER A 27 -18.96 -2.75 0.17
N SER A 28 -17.94 -2.50 -0.66
CA SER A 28 -18.15 -2.26 -2.08
C SER A 28 -18.73 -3.49 -2.78
N ILE A 29 -18.25 -4.69 -2.43
CA ILE A 29 -18.78 -5.96 -2.96
C ILE A 29 -20.30 -6.10 -2.79
N ARG A 30 -20.88 -5.48 -1.75
CA ARG A 30 -22.33 -5.54 -1.49
C ARG A 30 -23.12 -4.36 -2.02
N THR A 31 -22.49 -3.19 -2.12
CA THR A 31 -23.23 -1.93 -2.26
C THR A 31 -22.88 -1.14 -3.51
N ARG A 32 -21.84 -1.52 -4.24
CA ARG A 32 -21.38 -0.80 -5.42
C ARG A 32 -21.68 -1.59 -6.70
N PRO A 33 -22.04 -0.90 -7.79
CA PRO A 33 -22.22 -1.55 -9.08
C PRO A 33 -20.86 -1.99 -9.64
N GLU A 34 -20.92 -2.88 -10.62
CA GLU A 34 -19.78 -3.29 -11.45
C GLU A 34 -18.99 -2.08 -12.00
N LYS A 35 -17.68 -2.25 -12.16
CA LYS A 35 -16.78 -1.22 -12.69
C LYS A 35 -16.44 -1.51 -14.15
N LYS A 36 -16.99 -0.69 -15.06
CA LYS A 36 -16.64 -0.68 -16.48
C LYS A 36 -15.97 0.63 -16.86
N ILE A 37 -14.98 0.55 -17.74
CA ILE A 37 -14.35 1.69 -18.37
C ILE A 37 -15.23 2.11 -19.54
N ASP A 38 -15.88 3.26 -19.41
CA ASP A 38 -16.47 3.95 -20.54
C ASP A 38 -15.36 4.62 -21.38
N PHE A 39 -14.98 3.98 -22.50
CA PHE A 39 -13.93 4.47 -23.39
C PHE A 39 -14.37 5.64 -24.30
N GLU A 40 -15.64 6.05 -24.23
CA GLU A 40 -16.14 7.22 -24.97
C GLU A 40 -15.97 8.53 -24.17
N LEU A 41 -15.60 8.44 -22.89
CA LEU A 41 -15.31 9.59 -22.06
C LEU A 41 -13.85 10.04 -22.21
N ASP A 42 -13.66 11.36 -22.15
CA ASP A 42 -12.33 11.96 -22.14
C ASP A 42 -11.69 11.88 -20.75
N GLY A 43 -10.36 11.90 -20.73
CA GLY A 43 -9.54 12.02 -19.53
C GLY A 43 -8.36 11.05 -19.52
N PHE A 44 -7.33 11.39 -18.75
CA PHE A 44 -6.16 10.55 -18.60
C PHE A 44 -6.39 9.42 -17.61
N PHE A 45 -5.86 8.25 -17.91
CA PHE A 45 -5.99 7.05 -17.08
C PHE A 45 -5.14 7.11 -15.82
N PHE A 46 -4.21 8.07 -15.74
CA PHE A 46 -3.36 8.35 -14.60
C PHE A 46 -3.11 9.87 -14.50
N PRO A 47 -2.92 10.44 -13.29
CA PRO A 47 -2.70 11.87 -13.14
C PRO A 47 -1.35 12.29 -13.74
N GLU A 48 -1.37 13.25 -14.66
CA GLU A 48 -0.16 13.76 -15.34
C GLU A 48 0.88 14.30 -14.35
N ASP A 49 0.44 15.05 -13.35
CA ASP A 49 1.30 15.67 -12.33
C ASP A 49 1.92 14.67 -11.36
N LYS A 50 1.53 13.38 -11.48
CA LYS A 50 2.06 12.27 -10.69
C LYS A 50 2.90 11.30 -11.52
N GLN A 51 3.20 11.63 -12.78
CA GLN A 51 4.09 10.85 -13.64
C GLN A 51 5.41 11.61 -13.85
N PRO A 52 6.45 11.40 -13.02
CA PRO A 52 7.66 12.21 -13.01
C PRO A 52 8.45 12.20 -14.32
N VAL A 53 8.34 11.14 -15.13
CA VAL A 53 9.02 11.08 -16.44
C VAL A 53 8.59 12.22 -17.37
N LEU A 54 7.39 12.76 -17.22
CA LEU A 54 6.94 13.92 -17.99
C LEU A 54 7.73 15.21 -17.68
N LEU A 55 8.58 15.21 -16.66
CA LEU A 55 9.53 16.29 -16.36
C LEU A 55 10.80 16.23 -17.23
N ASP A 56 11.04 15.13 -17.95
CA ASP A 56 12.14 15.02 -18.91
C ASP A 56 11.98 16.06 -20.03
N GLY A 57 12.97 16.95 -20.17
CA GLY A 57 12.98 17.97 -21.21
C GLY A 57 12.94 17.41 -22.65
N ARG A 58 13.38 16.16 -22.85
CA ARG A 58 13.29 15.46 -24.14
C ARG A 58 11.84 15.11 -24.52
N LEU A 59 10.93 15.08 -23.54
CA LEU A 59 9.50 14.84 -23.72
C LEU A 59 8.66 16.12 -23.76
N LYS A 60 9.28 17.31 -23.83
CA LYS A 60 8.56 18.60 -23.84
C LYS A 60 7.52 18.70 -24.97
N ASP A 61 7.85 18.14 -26.13
CA ASP A 61 7.00 18.13 -27.33
C ASP A 61 6.37 16.74 -27.58
N ILE A 62 6.23 15.92 -26.52
CA ILE A 62 5.57 14.61 -26.61
C ILE A 62 4.15 14.78 -27.16
N SER A 63 3.77 13.92 -28.12
CA SER A 63 2.41 13.95 -28.66
C SER A 63 1.39 13.55 -27.58
N ILE A 64 0.14 13.97 -27.76
CA ILE A 64 -0.94 13.62 -26.83
C ILE A 64 -1.16 12.10 -26.78
N GLU A 65 -0.93 11.40 -27.90
CA GLU A 65 -1.04 9.94 -28.00
C GLU A 65 0.03 9.25 -27.15
N ASN A 66 1.30 9.64 -27.30
CA ASN A 66 2.41 9.03 -26.54
C ASN A 66 2.29 9.33 -25.03
N LYS A 67 1.85 10.54 -24.68
CA LYS A 67 1.54 10.88 -23.29
C LYS A 67 0.40 10.01 -22.75
N SER A 68 -0.67 9.86 -23.51
CA SER A 68 -1.80 9.02 -23.11
C SER A 68 -1.38 7.57 -22.93
N GLU A 69 -0.53 7.05 -23.82
CA GLU A 69 0.04 5.70 -23.69
C GLU A 69 0.83 5.54 -22.38
N LEU A 70 1.71 6.49 -22.03
CA LEU A 70 2.45 6.45 -20.76
C LEU A 70 1.51 6.39 -19.55
N LEU A 71 0.46 7.21 -19.54
CA LEU A 71 -0.50 7.27 -18.44
C LEU A 71 -1.37 6.01 -18.37
N ILE A 72 -1.72 5.40 -19.50
CA ILE A 72 -2.37 4.08 -19.54
C ILE A 72 -1.43 3.01 -18.97
N ARG A 73 -0.15 3.00 -19.35
CA ARG A 73 0.84 2.06 -18.80
C ARG A 73 1.04 2.27 -17.29
N SER A 74 0.99 3.51 -16.82
CA SER A 74 1.11 3.86 -15.40
C SER A 74 -0.06 3.31 -14.58
N LEU A 75 -1.30 3.49 -15.05
CA LEU A 75 -2.46 2.84 -14.44
C LEU A 75 -2.36 1.31 -14.51
N PHE A 76 -1.90 0.77 -15.64
CA PHE A 76 -1.75 -0.66 -15.83
C PHE A 76 -0.77 -1.26 -14.81
N LYS A 77 0.38 -0.61 -14.56
CA LYS A 77 1.30 -0.99 -13.47
C LYS A 77 0.58 -0.91 -12.12
N TYR A 78 -0.05 0.23 -11.81
CA TYR A 78 -0.75 0.44 -10.54
C TYR A 78 -1.78 -0.68 -10.25
N LEU A 79 -2.59 -1.07 -11.23
CA LEU A 79 -3.57 -2.16 -11.05
C LEU A 79 -2.89 -3.52 -10.79
N ASN A 80 -1.73 -3.79 -11.38
CA ASN A 80 -0.98 -5.03 -11.13
C ASN A 80 -0.30 -5.02 -9.76
N ASP A 81 0.16 -3.86 -9.28
CA ASP A 81 0.67 -3.69 -7.92
C ASP A 81 -0.44 -4.01 -6.90
N ILE A 82 -1.62 -3.44 -7.10
CA ILE A 82 -2.82 -3.70 -6.28
C ILE A 82 -3.11 -5.20 -6.18
N VAL A 83 -3.23 -5.88 -7.33
CA VAL A 83 -3.47 -7.33 -7.37
C VAL A 83 -2.42 -8.12 -6.59
N THR A 84 -1.15 -7.72 -6.73
CA THR A 84 -0.04 -8.42 -6.09
C THR A 84 -0.05 -8.21 -4.58
N LEU A 85 -0.23 -6.97 -4.12
CA LEU A 85 -0.23 -6.63 -2.69
C LEU A 85 -1.40 -7.28 -1.96
N GLU A 86 -2.61 -7.19 -2.51
CA GLU A 86 -3.83 -7.71 -1.91
C GLU A 86 -3.79 -9.23 -1.74
N ILE A 87 -3.30 -9.97 -2.74
CA ILE A 87 -3.18 -11.43 -2.64
C ILE A 87 -1.95 -11.85 -1.86
N LYS A 88 -0.76 -11.40 -2.27
CA LYS A 88 0.49 -11.99 -1.78
C LYS A 88 0.83 -11.53 -0.36
N LEU A 89 0.35 -10.36 0.07
CA LEU A 89 0.64 -9.82 1.40
C LEU A 89 -0.62 -9.78 2.27
N ILE A 90 -1.64 -9.00 1.90
CA ILE A 90 -2.78 -8.71 2.80
C ILE A 90 -3.59 -9.98 3.10
N ASN A 91 -4.02 -10.70 2.05
CA ASN A 91 -4.71 -11.97 2.19
C ASN A 91 -3.85 -13.03 2.90
N SER A 92 -2.56 -13.07 2.62
CA SER A 92 -1.64 -14.00 3.28
C SER A 92 -1.56 -13.75 4.78
N ALA A 93 -1.40 -12.49 5.22
CA ALA A 93 -1.39 -12.13 6.63
C ALA A 93 -2.73 -12.44 7.32
N CYS A 94 -3.87 -12.17 6.66
CA CYS A 94 -5.20 -12.51 7.20
C CYS A 94 -5.36 -14.03 7.37
N ASN A 95 -4.91 -14.84 6.40
CA ASN A 95 -4.94 -16.30 6.51
C ASN A 95 -4.09 -16.80 7.68
N LYS A 96 -2.89 -16.22 7.90
CA LYS A 96 -2.04 -16.55 9.05
C LYS A 96 -2.76 -16.27 10.38
N ILE A 97 -3.41 -15.11 10.51
CA ILE A 97 -4.19 -14.74 11.70
C ILE A 97 -5.32 -15.75 11.97
N ILE A 98 -5.98 -16.23 10.92
CA ILE A 98 -7.13 -17.12 11.05
C ILE A 98 -6.68 -18.55 11.39
N TYR A 99 -5.71 -19.09 10.65
CA TYR A 99 -5.46 -20.53 10.58
C TYR A 99 -4.15 -21.00 11.22
N ASN A 100 -3.14 -20.14 11.35
CA ASN A 100 -1.84 -20.58 11.85
C ASN A 100 -1.84 -20.66 13.38
N ASP A 101 -1.02 -21.57 13.90
CA ASP A 101 -0.68 -21.63 15.32
C ASP A 101 0.45 -20.63 15.59
N LEU A 102 0.06 -19.44 16.07
CA LEU A 102 0.97 -18.31 16.27
C LEU A 102 1.25 -18.10 17.77
N PRO A 103 2.42 -17.58 18.14
CA PRO A 103 2.70 -17.20 19.53
C PRO A 103 1.72 -16.14 20.09
N VAL A 104 1.07 -15.38 19.21
CA VAL A 104 -0.01 -14.44 19.57
C VAL A 104 -1.35 -15.12 19.31
N ALA A 105 -2.15 -15.31 20.35
CA ALA A 105 -3.50 -15.83 20.22
C ALA A 105 -4.47 -14.74 19.74
N TYR A 106 -5.15 -14.99 18.62
CA TYR A 106 -6.20 -14.11 18.08
C TYR A 106 -7.60 -14.66 18.44
N PRO A 107 -8.43 -13.90 19.18
CA PRO A 107 -9.81 -14.26 19.45
C PRO A 107 -10.63 -14.45 18.18
N GLU A 108 -11.66 -15.29 18.26
CA GLU A 108 -12.53 -15.60 17.11
C GLU A 108 -13.12 -14.34 16.46
N GLN A 109 -13.43 -13.31 17.24
CA GLN A 109 -13.93 -12.06 16.68
C GLN A 109 -12.93 -11.35 15.76
N ILE A 110 -11.63 -11.37 16.07
CA ILE A 110 -10.59 -10.80 15.20
C ILE A 110 -10.52 -11.61 13.90
N LYS A 111 -10.58 -12.93 14.00
CA LYS A 111 -10.60 -13.84 12.85
C LYS A 111 -11.83 -13.60 11.96
N MET A 112 -12.99 -13.39 12.56
CA MET A 112 -14.22 -13.02 11.84
C MET A 112 -14.09 -11.70 11.08
N ASN A 113 -13.40 -10.71 11.65
CA ASN A 113 -13.13 -9.46 10.95
C ASN A 113 -12.12 -9.66 9.80
N ALA A 114 -11.08 -10.49 10.00
CA ALA A 114 -10.13 -10.86 8.95
C ALA A 114 -10.80 -11.53 7.74
N TYR A 115 -11.81 -12.38 7.95
CA TYR A 115 -12.59 -12.96 6.84
C TYR A 115 -13.25 -11.89 5.97
N THR A 116 -13.80 -10.83 6.57
CA THR A 116 -14.41 -9.75 5.79
C THR A 116 -13.39 -8.95 4.99
N VAL A 117 -12.19 -8.74 5.53
CA VAL A 117 -11.07 -8.13 4.79
C VAL A 117 -10.68 -9.01 3.61
N ILE A 118 -10.51 -10.33 3.80
CA ILE A 118 -10.20 -11.26 2.70
C ILE A 118 -11.23 -11.17 1.57
N ILE A 119 -12.52 -11.08 1.91
CA ILE A 119 -13.60 -10.94 0.92
C ILE A 119 -13.45 -9.63 0.13
N ASP A 120 -13.17 -8.52 0.83
CA ASP A 120 -12.97 -7.22 0.20
C ASP A 120 -11.73 -7.25 -0.72
N GLU A 121 -10.60 -7.78 -0.26
CA GLU A 121 -9.37 -7.85 -1.08
C GLU A 121 -9.54 -8.73 -2.33
N TYR A 122 -10.24 -9.86 -2.23
CA TYR A 122 -10.54 -10.65 -3.44
C TYR A 122 -11.48 -9.90 -4.39
N TYR A 123 -12.38 -9.06 -3.88
CA TYR A 123 -13.23 -8.22 -4.71
C TYR A 123 -12.43 -7.10 -5.38
N HIS A 124 -11.53 -6.45 -4.65
CA HIS A 124 -10.64 -5.43 -5.20
C HIS A 124 -9.75 -6.00 -6.31
N VAL A 125 -9.16 -7.19 -6.09
CA VAL A 125 -8.45 -7.94 -7.13
C VAL A 125 -9.34 -8.26 -8.33
N TYR A 126 -10.56 -8.74 -8.10
CA TYR A 126 -11.49 -9.05 -9.19
C TYR A 126 -11.74 -7.81 -10.05
N VAL A 127 -12.02 -6.66 -9.43
CA VAL A 127 -12.23 -5.39 -10.12
C VAL A 127 -10.96 -4.96 -10.86
N ALA A 128 -9.79 -4.98 -10.22
CA ALA A 128 -8.53 -4.60 -10.84
C ALA A 128 -8.19 -5.49 -12.05
N ARG A 129 -8.40 -6.81 -11.94
CA ARG A 129 -8.23 -7.75 -13.05
C ARG A 129 -9.23 -7.53 -14.18
N ASP A 130 -10.48 -7.20 -13.89
CA ASP A 130 -11.46 -6.85 -14.92
C ASP A 130 -11.05 -5.58 -15.66
N LEU A 131 -10.58 -4.54 -14.96
CA LEU A 131 -10.04 -3.32 -15.56
C LEU A 131 -8.79 -3.60 -16.42
N ILE A 132 -7.86 -4.42 -15.92
CA ILE A 132 -6.69 -4.88 -16.69
C ILE A 132 -7.13 -5.57 -17.99
N ASN A 133 -8.14 -6.44 -17.94
CA ASN A 133 -8.64 -7.14 -19.12
C ASN A 133 -9.30 -6.18 -20.12
N GLN A 134 -10.08 -5.21 -19.64
CA GLN A 134 -10.67 -4.15 -20.47
C GLN A 134 -9.57 -3.31 -21.16
N LEU A 135 -8.52 -2.94 -20.42
CA LEU A 135 -7.38 -2.21 -20.95
C LEU A 135 -6.63 -3.02 -22.02
N LYS A 136 -6.32 -4.30 -21.78
CA LYS A 136 -5.67 -5.16 -22.78
C LYS A 136 -6.50 -5.35 -24.04
N ALA A 137 -7.83 -5.48 -23.90
CA ALA A 137 -8.73 -5.58 -25.03
C ALA A 137 -8.73 -4.31 -25.88
N ARG A 138 -8.64 -3.13 -25.25
CA ARG A 138 -8.61 -1.83 -25.94
C ARG A 138 -7.22 -1.44 -26.46
N TYR A 139 -6.17 -1.85 -25.76
CA TYR A 139 -4.77 -1.48 -25.96
C TYR A 139 -3.88 -2.74 -25.94
N PRO A 140 -3.79 -3.49 -27.06
CA PRO A 140 -3.10 -4.78 -27.11
C PRO A 140 -1.58 -4.74 -26.89
N TYR A 141 -0.97 -3.55 -26.85
CA TYR A 141 0.46 -3.38 -26.55
C TYR A 141 0.80 -3.53 -25.06
N LEU A 142 -0.21 -3.62 -24.18
CA LEU A 142 -0.01 -3.80 -22.74
C LEU A 142 0.36 -5.24 -22.41
N THR A 143 1.52 -5.43 -21.78
CA THR A 143 2.06 -6.74 -21.35
C THR A 143 2.50 -6.68 -19.88
N GLU A 144 2.45 -7.83 -19.20
CA GLU A 144 2.86 -7.95 -17.78
C GLU A 144 4.36 -8.26 -17.60
N ASP A 145 5.03 -8.76 -18.64
CA ASP A 145 6.38 -9.35 -18.57
C ASP A 145 7.51 -8.36 -18.19
N ALA A 146 7.21 -7.07 -18.08
CA ALA A 146 8.19 -6.00 -17.81
C ALA A 146 7.80 -5.12 -16.60
N LEU A 147 6.83 -5.55 -15.78
CA LEU A 147 6.46 -4.80 -14.58
C LEU A 147 7.38 -5.19 -13.41
N PRO A 148 8.03 -4.23 -12.75
CA PRO A 148 8.85 -4.51 -11.58
C PRO A 148 7.97 -4.92 -10.39
N ASP A 149 8.52 -5.75 -9.50
CA ASP A 149 7.87 -6.04 -8.21
C ASP A 149 7.78 -4.75 -7.37
N SER A 150 6.64 -4.53 -6.73
CA SER A 150 6.45 -3.36 -5.85
C SER A 150 7.48 -3.30 -4.72
N ASP A 151 7.90 -2.08 -4.36
CA ASP A 151 8.84 -1.84 -3.25
C ASP A 151 8.34 -2.44 -1.93
N SER A 152 7.03 -2.43 -1.70
CA SER A 152 6.37 -3.09 -0.57
C SER A 152 6.59 -4.60 -0.52
N PHE A 153 6.39 -5.30 -1.64
CA PHE A 153 6.63 -6.74 -1.71
C PHE A 153 8.11 -7.07 -1.52
N CYS A 154 9.01 -6.29 -2.13
CA CYS A 154 10.44 -6.43 -1.96
C CYS A 154 10.86 -6.22 -0.50
N ALA A 155 10.36 -5.18 0.17
CA ALA A 155 10.69 -4.87 1.55
C ALA A 155 10.31 -5.99 2.53
N VAL A 156 9.13 -6.59 2.41
CA VAL A 156 8.73 -7.72 3.26
C VAL A 156 9.69 -8.89 3.09
N ASN A 157 9.99 -9.28 1.86
CA ASN A 157 10.89 -10.40 1.59
C ASN A 157 12.32 -10.14 2.08
N GLU A 158 12.83 -8.92 1.90
CA GLU A 158 14.17 -8.57 2.35
C GLU A 158 14.31 -8.57 3.87
N ILE A 159 13.30 -8.14 4.61
CA ILE A 159 13.33 -8.19 6.07
C ILE A 159 13.16 -9.63 6.57
N MET A 160 12.30 -10.44 5.96
CA MET A 160 12.19 -11.87 6.31
C MET A 160 13.52 -12.60 6.20
N LYS A 161 14.35 -12.29 5.18
CA LYS A 161 15.70 -12.88 5.04
C LYS A 161 16.63 -12.58 6.22
N ARG A 162 16.36 -11.51 7.00
CA ARG A 162 17.15 -11.10 8.17
C ARG A 162 16.62 -11.68 9.48
N LEU A 163 15.42 -12.25 9.47
CA LEU A 163 14.74 -12.78 10.64
C LEU A 163 14.80 -14.31 10.66
N ASP A 164 14.88 -14.88 11.87
CA ASP A 164 14.64 -16.30 12.06
C ASP A 164 13.24 -16.67 11.54
N ALA A 165 13.12 -17.86 10.92
CA ALA A 165 11.88 -18.33 10.31
C ALA A 165 10.67 -18.35 11.26
N GLU A 166 10.89 -18.52 12.55
CA GLU A 166 9.84 -18.48 13.57
C GLU A 166 9.16 -17.10 13.70
N HIS A 167 9.80 -16.03 13.23
CA HIS A 167 9.27 -14.67 13.29
C HIS A 167 8.57 -14.23 11.99
N HIS A 168 8.66 -15.00 10.91
CA HIS A 168 8.21 -14.57 9.58
C HIS A 168 6.72 -14.25 9.55
N ASP A 169 5.87 -15.10 10.12
CA ASP A 169 4.43 -14.89 10.14
C ASP A 169 4.03 -13.64 10.93
N LEU A 170 4.62 -13.45 12.11
CA LEU A 170 4.35 -12.28 12.95
C LEU A 170 4.86 -10.98 12.31
N PHE A 171 6.03 -11.04 11.66
CA PHE A 171 6.55 -9.91 10.92
C PHE A 171 5.65 -9.55 9.73
N GLU A 172 5.20 -10.51 8.94
CA GLU A 172 4.30 -10.25 7.81
C GLU A 172 3.00 -9.58 8.26
N ILE A 173 2.41 -10.07 9.35
CA ILE A 173 1.21 -9.46 9.94
C ILE A 173 1.48 -8.00 10.33
N ILE A 174 2.60 -7.73 10.99
CA ILE A 174 2.98 -6.36 11.39
C ILE A 174 3.23 -5.47 10.18
N ALA A 175 3.94 -5.98 9.17
CA ALA A 175 4.21 -5.28 7.92
C ALA A 175 2.90 -4.89 7.21
N VAL A 176 1.97 -5.84 7.07
CA VAL A 176 0.62 -5.60 6.53
C VAL A 176 -0.14 -4.57 7.34
N CYS A 177 -0.13 -4.66 8.67
CA CYS A 177 -0.79 -3.65 9.47
C CYS A 177 -0.21 -2.24 9.27
N ILE A 178 1.10 -2.12 9.03
CA ILE A 178 1.74 -0.85 8.71
C ILE A 178 1.30 -0.35 7.33
N PHE A 179 1.28 -1.21 6.30
CA PHE A 179 0.82 -0.84 4.95
C PHE A 179 -0.61 -0.28 4.96
N GLU A 180 -1.51 -1.04 5.58
CA GLU A 180 -2.95 -0.76 5.64
C GLU A 180 -3.29 0.48 6.47
N THR A 181 -2.33 0.96 7.28
CA THR A 181 -2.46 2.20 8.04
C THR A 181 -1.85 3.41 7.34
N THR A 182 -1.38 3.27 6.10
CA THR A 182 -0.62 4.32 5.40
C THR A 182 -1.41 5.04 4.30
N LEU A 183 -2.21 4.33 3.50
CA LEU A 183 -2.51 4.77 2.13
C LEU A 183 -3.88 5.40 1.85
N VAL A 184 -4.83 5.36 2.79
CA VAL A 184 -6.25 5.64 2.46
C VAL A 184 -6.51 7.06 1.93
N LYS A 185 -5.95 8.10 2.56
CA LYS A 185 -6.28 9.49 2.20
C LYS A 185 -5.47 10.01 1.01
N GLU A 186 -4.22 9.60 0.92
CA GLU A 186 -3.30 10.13 -0.08
C GLU A 186 -3.63 9.61 -1.47
N LEU A 187 -4.12 8.38 -1.57
CA LEU A 187 -4.49 7.77 -2.84
C LEU A 187 -5.75 8.39 -3.48
N VAL A 188 -6.75 8.80 -2.68
CA VAL A 188 -7.90 9.57 -3.21
C VAL A 188 -7.44 10.92 -3.74
N GLU A 189 -6.61 11.64 -2.98
CA GLU A 189 -6.06 12.93 -3.42
C GLU A 189 -5.17 12.77 -4.67
N PHE A 190 -4.47 11.64 -4.80
CA PHE A 190 -3.65 11.31 -5.96
C PHE A 190 -4.46 11.33 -7.26
N PHE A 191 -5.66 10.72 -7.28
CA PHE A 191 -6.52 10.63 -8.47
C PHE A 191 -7.57 11.75 -8.58
N LYS A 192 -7.48 12.80 -7.74
CA LYS A 192 -8.52 13.83 -7.65
C LYS A 192 -8.54 14.81 -8.82
N SER A 193 -7.42 14.98 -9.53
CA SER A 193 -7.30 15.95 -10.64
C SER A 193 -8.46 15.84 -11.63
N GLU A 194 -9.02 16.97 -12.07
CA GLU A 194 -10.11 17.00 -13.05
C GLU A 194 -9.75 16.29 -14.36
N SER A 195 -8.47 16.29 -14.74
CA SER A 195 -7.97 15.64 -15.97
C SER A 195 -8.00 14.11 -15.92
N VAL A 196 -8.17 13.49 -14.74
CA VAL A 196 -8.25 12.03 -14.60
C VAL A 196 -9.61 11.52 -15.07
N HIS A 197 -9.57 10.44 -15.84
CA HIS A 197 -10.70 9.76 -16.43
C HIS A 197 -11.78 9.39 -15.39
N PRO A 198 -13.07 9.71 -15.62
CA PRO A 198 -14.13 9.50 -14.63
C PRO A 198 -14.27 8.06 -14.11
N SER A 199 -14.16 7.06 -15.01
CA SER A 199 -14.22 5.64 -14.62
C SER A 199 -13.10 5.23 -13.63
N ILE A 200 -11.92 5.84 -13.76
CA ILE A 200 -10.78 5.56 -12.88
C ILE A 200 -11.01 6.20 -11.51
N LYS A 201 -11.50 7.43 -11.46
CA LYS A 201 -11.91 8.08 -10.20
C LYS A 201 -12.96 7.25 -9.45
N ASN A 202 -13.96 6.75 -10.18
CA ASN A 202 -15.02 5.94 -9.57
C ASN A 202 -14.48 4.64 -8.97
N TYR A 203 -13.57 3.96 -9.68
CA TYR A 203 -12.89 2.78 -9.16
C TYR A 203 -12.10 3.11 -7.88
N VAL A 204 -11.22 4.12 -7.92
CA VAL A 204 -10.37 4.49 -6.78
C VAL A 204 -11.21 4.90 -5.58
N ASN A 205 -12.27 5.69 -5.78
CA ASN A 205 -13.15 6.12 -4.68
C ASN A 205 -13.84 4.94 -3.98
N ASP A 206 -14.27 3.93 -4.73
CA ASP A 206 -14.95 2.76 -4.14
C ASP A 206 -13.98 1.86 -3.41
N HIS A 207 -12.80 1.58 -3.99
CA HIS A 207 -11.73 0.87 -3.30
C HIS A 207 -11.39 1.59 -1.97
N MET A 208 -11.15 2.91 -2.01
CA MET A 208 -10.78 3.67 -0.81
C MET A 208 -11.87 3.77 0.26
N ASN A 209 -13.14 3.55 -0.08
CA ASN A 209 -14.20 3.45 0.92
C ASN A 209 -13.99 2.23 1.83
N ASP A 210 -13.52 1.11 1.27
CA ASP A 210 -13.23 -0.11 2.01
C ASP A 210 -11.91 0.01 2.78
N GLU A 211 -10.88 0.59 2.16
CA GLU A 211 -9.60 0.83 2.84
C GLU A 211 -9.73 1.73 4.07
N SER A 212 -10.68 2.67 4.08
CA SER A 212 -10.96 3.49 5.27
C SER A 212 -11.41 2.68 6.49
N ARG A 213 -12.02 1.52 6.24
CA ARG A 213 -12.44 0.57 7.27
C ARG A 213 -11.27 -0.36 7.62
N HIS A 214 -10.52 -0.85 6.63
CA HIS A 214 -9.33 -1.67 6.83
C HIS A 214 -8.31 -0.96 7.72
N TYR A 215 -8.07 0.33 7.48
CA TYR A 215 -7.24 1.19 8.34
C TYR A 215 -7.56 1.04 9.83
N ILE A 216 -8.84 1.04 10.20
CA ILE A 216 -9.25 0.97 11.61
C ILE A 216 -8.97 -0.43 12.17
N TYR A 217 -9.27 -1.48 11.40
CA TYR A 217 -8.98 -2.86 11.78
C TYR A 217 -7.48 -3.08 11.97
N PHE A 218 -6.68 -2.73 10.97
CA PHE A 218 -5.24 -2.95 10.96
C PHE A 218 -4.49 -2.08 11.97
N LEU A 219 -4.96 -0.87 12.27
CA LEU A 219 -4.36 -0.06 13.33
C LEU A 219 -4.55 -0.69 14.72
N GLU A 220 -5.77 -1.13 15.03
CA GLU A 220 -6.04 -1.79 16.31
C GLU A 220 -5.37 -3.17 16.37
N LEU A 221 -5.32 -3.89 15.24
CA LEU A 221 -4.61 -5.17 15.13
C LEU A 221 -3.10 -4.99 15.33
N LEU A 222 -2.49 -3.94 14.78
CA LEU A 222 -1.07 -3.63 14.98
C LEU A 222 -0.73 -3.50 16.46
N GLN A 223 -1.52 -2.70 17.18
CA GLN A 223 -1.36 -2.55 18.63
C GLN A 223 -1.58 -3.88 19.35
N TYR A 224 -2.66 -4.59 19.05
CA TYR A 224 -3.00 -5.86 19.68
C TYR A 224 -1.87 -6.89 19.55
N THR A 225 -1.34 -7.04 18.34
CA THR A 225 -0.27 -7.97 17.99
C THR A 225 1.03 -7.56 18.68
N TRP A 226 1.42 -6.28 18.56
CA TRP A 226 2.65 -5.76 19.15
C TRP A 226 2.71 -5.96 20.66
N ASP A 227 1.63 -5.62 21.37
CA ASP A 227 1.52 -5.74 22.83
C ASP A 227 1.68 -7.19 23.32
N ARG A 228 1.41 -8.18 22.45
CA ARG A 228 1.41 -9.61 22.78
C ARG A 228 2.56 -10.40 22.16
N LEU A 229 3.45 -9.74 21.42
CA LEU A 229 4.64 -10.40 20.90
C LEU A 229 5.48 -10.99 22.05
N PRO A 230 6.02 -12.21 21.90
CA PRO A 230 7.09 -12.70 22.76
C PRO A 230 8.29 -11.75 22.73
N ASP A 231 9.01 -11.63 23.86
CA ASP A 231 10.12 -10.67 23.99
C ASP A 231 11.20 -10.85 22.91
N LYS A 232 11.50 -12.10 22.49
CA LYS A 232 12.45 -12.37 21.40
C LYS A 232 11.94 -11.79 20.09
N ALA A 233 10.71 -12.14 19.70
CA ALA A 233 10.07 -11.64 18.48
C ALA A 233 9.97 -10.11 18.47
N ARG A 234 9.60 -9.49 19.60
CA ARG A 234 9.51 -8.04 19.73
C ARG A 234 10.86 -7.35 19.46
N ARG A 235 11.96 -7.87 20.02
CA ARG A 235 13.30 -7.32 19.79
C ARG A 235 13.76 -7.51 18.34
N ASP A 236 13.62 -8.72 17.81
CA ASP A 236 14.14 -9.08 16.49
C ASP A 236 13.36 -8.35 15.39
N ILE A 237 12.02 -8.34 15.47
CA ILE A 237 11.17 -7.59 14.56
C ILE A 237 11.36 -6.08 14.76
N GLY A 238 11.35 -5.60 16.01
CA GLY A 238 11.46 -4.18 16.35
C GLY A 238 12.71 -3.53 15.78
N SER A 239 13.84 -4.23 15.82
CA SER A 239 15.13 -3.77 15.26
C SER A 239 15.11 -3.60 13.74
N ASN A 240 14.14 -4.18 13.03
CA ASN A 240 14.01 -4.13 11.58
C ASN A 240 12.89 -3.19 11.07
N ILE A 241 12.05 -2.64 11.96
CA ILE A 241 10.89 -1.81 11.55
C ILE A 241 11.32 -0.55 10.79
N ALA A 242 12.40 0.11 11.22
CA ALA A 242 12.84 1.35 10.56
C ALA A 242 13.34 1.09 9.13
N ASP A 243 14.16 0.06 8.95
CA ASP A 243 14.61 -0.38 7.62
C ASP A 243 13.44 -0.80 6.74
N PHE A 244 12.49 -1.58 7.30
CA PHE A 244 11.27 -1.94 6.60
C PHE A 244 10.52 -0.69 6.10
N VAL A 245 10.26 0.29 6.98
CA VAL A 245 9.56 1.53 6.63
C VAL A 245 10.26 2.29 5.51
N LYS A 246 11.59 2.39 5.58
CA LYS A 246 12.38 3.06 4.56
C LYS A 246 12.36 2.33 3.22
N MET A 247 12.43 1.00 3.23
CA MET A 247 12.46 0.17 2.03
C MET A 247 11.12 0.15 1.33
N TYR A 248 10.02 0.01 2.07
CA TYR A 248 8.71 -0.16 1.45
C TYR A 248 8.16 1.13 0.85
N LEU A 249 8.50 2.29 1.45
CA LEU A 249 8.14 3.61 0.92
C LEU A 249 9.11 4.11 -0.15
N ASN A 250 10.09 3.29 -0.53
CA ASN A 250 11.01 3.66 -1.60
C ASN A 250 10.30 3.65 -2.95
N ILE A 251 11.02 4.09 -3.97
CA ILE A 251 10.50 4.37 -5.31
C ILE A 251 11.33 3.68 -6.40
N GLU A 252 12.01 2.59 -6.06
CA GLU A 252 12.89 1.90 -7.03
C GLU A 252 12.06 1.18 -8.09
N SER A 253 10.92 0.60 -7.71
CA SER A 253 9.99 0.00 -8.68
C SER A 253 9.43 1.05 -9.67
N GLU A 254 9.20 2.29 -9.21
CA GLU A 254 8.77 3.38 -10.08
C GLU A 254 9.89 3.86 -11.01
N LYS A 255 11.13 3.95 -10.52
CA LYS A 255 12.29 4.28 -11.36
C LYS A 255 12.53 3.22 -12.43
N GLU A 256 12.45 1.94 -12.08
CA GLU A 256 12.64 0.83 -13.02
C GLU A 256 11.57 0.85 -14.11
N PHE A 257 10.29 0.99 -13.72
CA PHE A 257 9.19 1.10 -14.67
C PHE A 257 9.39 2.26 -15.66
N ASN A 258 9.79 3.42 -15.14
CA ASN A 258 9.98 4.63 -15.93
C ASN A 258 11.22 4.57 -16.83
N LEU A 259 12.30 3.92 -16.38
CA LEU A 259 13.46 3.63 -17.22
C LEU A 259 13.08 2.70 -18.38
N ASN A 260 12.34 1.62 -18.10
CA ASN A 260 11.87 0.69 -19.12
C ASN A 260 11.00 1.39 -20.18
N TYR A 261 10.16 2.34 -19.75
CA TYR A 261 9.39 3.15 -20.69
C TYR A 261 10.29 4.03 -21.56
N LEU A 262 11.24 4.79 -20.97
CA LEU A 262 12.15 5.63 -21.74
C LEU A 262 12.99 4.83 -22.73
N ASP A 263 13.50 3.66 -22.33
CA ASP A 263 14.26 2.76 -23.21
C ASP A 263 13.47 2.26 -24.41
N SER A 264 12.14 2.20 -24.29
CA SER A 264 11.26 1.81 -25.39
C SER A 264 11.07 2.90 -26.46
N ILE A 265 11.32 4.17 -26.12
CA ILE A 265 11.08 5.32 -27.01
C ILE A 265 12.35 6.11 -27.36
N ILE A 266 13.42 5.99 -26.57
CA ILE A 266 14.70 6.68 -26.76
C ILE A 266 15.84 5.66 -26.65
N ALA A 267 16.59 5.49 -27.74
CA ALA A 267 17.69 4.53 -27.83
C ALA A 267 18.99 5.05 -27.18
N ASP A 268 18.99 5.26 -25.87
CA ASP A 268 20.18 5.53 -25.04
C ASP A 268 19.93 5.16 -23.56
N HIS A 269 20.20 3.91 -23.20
CA HIS A 269 19.94 3.40 -21.85
C HIS A 269 20.69 4.18 -20.76
N GLU A 270 21.94 4.53 -20.98
CA GLU A 270 22.75 5.21 -19.97
C GLU A 270 22.27 6.63 -19.74
N GLU A 271 21.93 7.36 -20.81
CA GLU A 271 21.32 8.69 -20.68
C GLU A 271 19.93 8.63 -20.03
N ASN A 272 19.10 7.64 -20.39
CA ASN A 272 17.78 7.44 -19.79
C ASN A 272 17.88 7.16 -18.29
N LYS A 273 18.80 6.28 -17.88
CA LYS A 273 19.07 5.96 -16.49
C LYS A 273 19.55 7.19 -15.70
N GLN A 274 20.44 7.99 -16.28
CA GLN A 274 20.89 9.25 -15.66
C GLN A 274 19.71 10.22 -15.51
N THR A 275 18.85 10.30 -16.52
CA THR A 275 17.67 11.17 -16.53
C THR A 275 16.65 10.78 -15.47
N VAL A 276 16.28 9.49 -15.38
CA VAL A 276 15.40 8.99 -14.32
C VAL A 276 15.98 9.30 -12.93
N ASN A 277 17.26 9.01 -12.70
CA ASN A 277 17.90 9.32 -11.42
C ASN A 277 17.89 10.83 -11.11
N ALA A 278 18.04 11.69 -12.11
CA ALA A 278 17.98 13.13 -11.94
C ALA A 278 16.55 13.62 -11.62
N ILE A 279 15.53 13.09 -12.29
CA ILE A 279 14.11 13.41 -12.06
C ILE A 279 13.69 13.08 -10.63
N TYR A 280 14.14 11.92 -10.14
CA TYR A 280 13.81 11.44 -8.81
C TYR A 280 14.72 11.97 -7.69
N LYS A 281 15.68 12.85 -8.01
CA LYS A 281 16.45 13.55 -6.99
C LYS A 281 15.53 14.46 -6.18
N GLY A 282 15.51 14.34 -4.85
CA GLY A 282 14.54 15.04 -4.00
C GLY A 282 13.31 14.21 -3.62
N PHE A 283 13.13 13.01 -4.19
CA PHE A 283 12.08 12.05 -3.79
C PHE A 283 12.58 11.09 -2.71
N GLU A 284 13.63 11.46 -1.97
CA GLU A 284 14.15 10.60 -0.91
C GLU A 284 13.09 10.39 0.18
N VAL A 285 12.96 9.14 0.64
CA VAL A 285 12.11 8.82 1.78
C VAL A 285 12.70 9.46 3.03
N THR A 286 12.04 10.51 3.52
CA THR A 286 12.44 11.25 4.72
C THR A 286 11.26 11.39 5.68
N PRO A 287 11.51 11.61 6.99
CA PRO A 287 10.46 11.83 7.99
C PRO A 287 9.51 12.98 7.65
N ASP A 288 9.92 13.89 6.76
CA ASP A 288 9.13 15.06 6.40
C ASP A 288 8.07 14.80 5.34
N VAL A 289 8.18 13.71 4.58
CA VAL A 289 7.21 13.32 3.56
C VAL A 289 5.87 12.97 4.23
N PRO A 290 4.72 13.48 3.73
CA PRO A 290 3.40 13.22 4.33
C PRO A 290 3.10 11.75 4.59
N ILE A 291 3.40 10.87 3.63
CA ILE A 291 3.15 9.43 3.76
C ILE A 291 3.94 8.83 4.94
N VAL A 292 5.20 9.23 5.10
CA VAL A 292 6.07 8.79 6.21
C VAL A 292 5.50 9.30 7.53
N LYS A 293 5.02 10.55 7.60
CA LYS A 293 4.39 11.10 8.80
C LYS A 293 3.15 10.31 9.22
N ASN A 294 2.35 9.82 8.28
CA ASN A 294 1.19 8.99 8.59
C ASN A 294 1.62 7.66 9.23
N VAL A 295 2.69 7.05 8.71
CA VAL A 295 3.28 5.82 9.24
C VAL A 295 3.81 6.03 10.65
N ILE A 296 4.65 7.04 10.85
CA ILE A 296 5.19 7.39 12.16
C ILE A 296 4.05 7.68 13.14
N SER A 297 2.98 8.34 12.70
CA SER A 297 1.78 8.56 13.51
C SER A 297 1.08 7.25 13.89
N ALA A 298 0.93 6.31 12.96
CA ALA A 298 0.37 4.99 13.23
C ALA A 298 1.23 4.24 14.26
N LEU A 299 2.54 4.14 14.03
CA LEU A 299 3.50 3.49 14.95
C LEU A 299 3.48 4.12 16.35
N LYS A 300 3.33 5.45 16.44
CA LYS A 300 3.19 6.15 17.72
C LYS A 300 1.90 5.78 18.43
N ARG A 301 0.77 5.76 17.70
CA ARG A 301 -0.56 5.50 18.28
C ARG A 301 -0.70 4.07 18.80
N THR A 302 0.06 3.14 18.26
CA THR A 302 0.04 1.72 18.63
C THR A 302 1.12 1.36 19.67
N GLY A 303 1.91 2.33 20.14
CA GLY A 303 2.98 2.10 21.11
C GLY A 303 4.25 1.43 20.55
N LEU A 304 4.34 1.22 19.23
CA LEU A 304 5.54 0.64 18.61
C LEU A 304 6.75 1.55 18.80
N LEU A 305 6.56 2.86 18.67
CA LEU A 305 7.63 3.83 18.88
C LEU A 305 8.03 4.00 20.34
N ASP A 306 7.38 3.35 21.30
CA ASP A 306 7.84 3.38 22.70
C ASP A 306 8.95 2.35 22.96
N ASP A 307 9.08 1.34 22.09
CA ASP A 307 10.11 0.30 22.17
C ASP A 307 11.49 0.82 21.73
N GLU A 308 12.50 0.55 22.55
CA GLU A 308 13.87 1.06 22.33
C GLU A 308 14.53 0.49 21.07
N ASN A 309 14.20 -0.75 20.67
CA ASN A 309 14.77 -1.34 19.45
C ASN A 309 14.21 -0.64 18.20
N VAL A 310 12.91 -0.32 18.22
CA VAL A 310 12.24 0.43 17.14
C VAL A 310 12.81 1.84 17.03
N LYS A 311 12.87 2.59 18.15
CA LYS A 311 13.46 3.95 18.18
C LYS A 311 14.91 3.96 17.71
N SER A 312 15.71 3.02 18.20
CA SER A 312 17.13 2.90 17.83
C SER A 312 17.27 2.61 16.34
N GLY A 313 16.41 1.77 15.76
CA GLY A 313 16.34 1.55 14.32
C GLY A 313 16.16 2.85 13.52
N PHE A 314 15.19 3.69 13.90
CA PHE A 314 14.97 4.97 13.22
C PHE A 314 16.16 5.92 13.37
N THR A 315 16.75 5.96 14.56
CA THR A 315 17.97 6.75 14.81
C THR A 315 19.13 6.28 13.92
N ASN A 316 19.30 4.96 13.75
CA ASN A 316 20.37 4.37 12.94
C ASN A 316 20.25 4.71 11.45
N ILE A 317 19.04 4.81 10.92
CA ILE A 317 18.80 5.24 9.53
C ILE A 317 18.81 6.77 9.35
N GLY A 318 19.11 7.52 10.43
CA GLY A 318 19.21 8.98 10.44
C GLY A 318 17.89 9.71 10.58
N TRP A 319 16.81 9.03 11.00
CA TRP A 319 15.50 9.64 11.19
C TRP A 319 15.31 9.99 12.68
N ILE A 320 15.26 11.29 12.98
CA ILE A 320 14.95 11.80 14.32
C ILE A 320 13.44 12.00 14.40
N ILE A 321 12.75 11.11 15.11
CA ILE A 321 11.28 11.02 15.16
C ILE A 321 10.70 11.25 16.56
#